data_AF-A0A8T5PSP0-F1
#
_entry.id   AF-A0A8T5PSP0-F1
#
_cell.length_a   1.000
_cell.length_b   1.000
_cell.length_c   1.000
_cell.angle_alpha   90.00
_cell.angle_beta   90.00
_cell.angle_gamma   90.00
#
_symmetry.space_group_name_H-M   'P 1'
#
loop_
_entity.id
_entity.type
_entity.pdbx_description
1 polymer ?
#
loop_
_entity_poly.entity_id
_entity_poly.type
_entity_poly.pdbx_seq_one_letter_code
_entity_poly.pdbx_strand_id
1 'polypeptide(L)' 'MKCDICKKTLAETFLKKIVGSYVKDEKGRLHPVCRECQKKLKSKEELLKNI' A
#
# COMPACT_ATOMS: atom_id res chain seq x y z
N MET A 1 3.67 10.21 -2.08
CA MET A 1 2.61 9.28 -2.55
C MET A 1 1.53 9.08 -1.47
N LYS A 2 0.30 8.64 -1.77
CA LYS A 2 -0.72 8.30 -0.74
C LYS A 2 -0.97 6.79 -0.68
N CYS A 3 -1.32 6.27 0.48
CA CYS A 3 -1.79 4.89 0.63
C CYS A 3 -3.21 4.75 0.09
N ASP A 4 -3.50 3.76 -0.74
CA ASP A 4 -4.86 3.59 -1.30
C ASP A 4 -5.90 3.26 -0.22
N ILE A 5 -5.52 2.49 0.81
CA ILE A 5 -6.42 2.05 1.88
C ILE A 5 -6.75 3.18 2.86
N CYS A 6 -5.74 3.82 3.44
CA CYS A 6 -5.93 4.82 4.50
C CYS A 6 -5.80 6.27 4.03
N LYS A 7 -5.49 6.50 2.74
CA LYS A 7 -5.27 7.82 2.13
C LYS A 7 -4.19 8.68 2.81
N LYS A 8 -3.47 8.14 3.79
CA LYS A 8 -2.33 8.79 4.44
C LYS A 8 -1.21 9.00 3.44
N THR A 9 -0.51 10.12 3.57
CA THR A 9 0.71 10.39 2.81
C THR A 9 1.79 9.41 3.24
N LEU A 10 2.27 8.61 2.29
CA LEU A 10 3.43 7.75 2.47
C LEU A 10 4.69 8.60 2.45
N ALA A 11 5.53 8.41 3.46
CA ALA A 11 6.87 8.94 3.45
C ALA A 11 7.67 8.34 2.28
N GLU A 12 8.57 9.12 1.72
CA GLU A 12 9.49 8.69 0.67
C GLU A 12 10.90 8.74 1.25
N THR A 13 11.70 7.73 0.91
CA THR A 13 13.13 7.71 1.23
C THR A 13 13.87 8.74 0.39
N PHE A 14 15.12 9.03 0.74
CA PHE A 14 16.01 9.90 -0.06
C PHE A 14 16.08 9.48 -1.54
N LEU A 15 15.99 8.18 -1.83
CA LEU A 15 15.95 7.62 -3.18
C LEU A 15 14.55 7.66 -3.83
N LYS A 16 13.62 8.48 -3.32
CA LYS A 16 12.22 8.58 -3.77
C LYS A 16 11.45 7.25 -3.75
N LYS A 17 11.90 6.24 -3.01
CA LYS A 17 11.15 5.00 -2.78
C LYS A 17 10.15 5.20 -1.66
N ILE A 18 8.92 4.73 -1.83
CA ILE A 18 7.92 4.77 -0.76
C ILE A 18 8.35 3.97 0.46
N VAL A 19 8.03 4.46 1.64
CA VAL A 19 8.15 3.73 2.91
C VAL A 19 6.85 2.93 3.10
N GLY A 20 6.75 1.82 2.38
CA GLY A 20 5.56 0.98 2.32
C GLY A 20 5.75 -0.22 1.37
N SER A 21 4.64 -0.84 1.00
CA SER A 21 4.60 -1.99 0.10
C SER A 21 3.68 -1.70 -1.08
N TYR A 22 3.98 -2.26 -2.24
CA TYR A 22 3.05 -2.26 -3.37
C TYR A 22 2.29 -3.57 -3.42
N VAL A 23 0.96 -3.50 -3.47
CA VAL A 23 0.10 -4.66 -3.68
C VAL A 23 -0.34 -4.68 -5.12
N LYS A 24 -0.23 -5.84 -5.77
CA LYS A 24 -0.65 -6.03 -7.16
C LYS A 24 -2.07 -6.61 -7.20
N ASP A 25 -2.97 -5.90 -7.86
CA ASP A 25 -4.34 -6.34 -8.14
C ASP A 25 -4.39 -7.44 -9.20
N GLU A 26 -5.54 -8.11 -9.32
CA GLU A 26 -5.82 -9.06 -10.42
C GLU A 26 -5.69 -8.41 -11.80
N LYS A 27 -5.97 -7.11 -11.91
CA LYS A 27 -5.79 -6.31 -13.13
C LYS A 27 -4.35 -5.88 -13.39
N GLY A 28 -3.42 -6.25 -12.51
CA GLY A 28 -1.99 -5.93 -12.61
C GLY A 28 -1.59 -4.53 -12.17
N ARG A 29 -2.51 -3.76 -11.58
CA ARG A 29 -2.24 -2.41 -11.04
C ARG A 29 -1.49 -2.52 -9.72
N LEU A 30 -0.54 -1.61 -9.50
CA LEU A 30 0.26 -1.54 -8.28
C LEU A 30 -0.31 -0.47 -7.36
N HIS A 31 -0.78 -0.90 -6.21
CA HIS A 31 -1.40 -0.04 -5.20
C HIS A 31 -0.41 0.21 -4.05
N PRO A 32 0.03 1.46 -3.83
CA PRO A 32 0.86 1.80 -2.69
C PRO A 32 0.08 1.63 -1.37
N VAL A 33 0.62 0.83 -0.47
CA VAL A 33 0.04 0.54 0.85
C VAL A 33 1.04 0.87 1.96
N CYS A 34 0.57 1.52 3.02
CA CYS A 34 1.40 1.84 4.18
C CYS A 34 1.67 0.60 5.05
N ARG A 35 2.78 0.63 5.79
CA ARG A 35 3.17 -0.46 6.70
C ARG A 35 2.12 -0.71 7.79
N GLU A 36 1.37 0.31 8.20
CA GLU A 36 0.28 0.16 9.16
C GLU A 36 -0.88 -0.66 8.60
N CYS A 37 -1.35 -0.34 7.38
CA CYS A 37 -2.40 -1.09 6.70
C CYS A 37 -1.96 -2.52 6.40
N GLN A 38 -0.70 -2.72 5.98
CA GLN A 38 -0.14 -4.06 5.78
C GLN A 38 -0.04 -4.86 7.10
N LYS A 39 0.21 -4.20 8.24
CA LYS A 39 0.22 -4.89 9.56
C LYS A 39 -1.19 -5.26 10.03
N LYS A 40 -2.18 -4.40 9.76
CA LYS A 40 -3.58 -4.64 10.13
C LYS A 40 -4.21 -5.73 9.27
N LEU A 41 -3.95 -5.70 7.96
CA LEU A 41 -4.50 -6.61 6.97
C LEU A 41 -3.39 -7.57 6.56
N LYS A 42 -3.33 -8.73 7.23
CA LYS A 42 -2.24 -9.70 7.03
C LYS A 42 -2.37 -10.43 5.69
N SER A 43 -3.58 -10.49 5.14
CA SER A 43 -3.88 -11.22 3.90
C SER A 43 -3.92 -10.29 2.69
N LYS A 44 -3.37 -10.77 1.58
CA LYS A 44 -3.43 -10.06 0.29
C LYS A 44 -4.87 -9.76 -0.13
N GLU A 45 -5.78 -10.70 0.10
CA GLU A 45 -7.22 -10.57 -0.20
C GLU A 45 -7.89 -9.45 0.61
N GLU A 46 -7.52 -9.29 1.88
CA GLU A 46 -8.06 -8.24 2.73
C GLU A 46 -7.54 -6.86 2.32
N LEU A 47 -6.28 -6.79 1.89
CA LEU A 47 -5.70 -5.57 1.32
C LEU A 47 -6.45 -5.16 0.05
N LEU A 48 -6.69 -6.12 -0.86
CA LEU A 48 -7.41 -5.90 -2.12
C LEU A 48 -8.87 -5.47 -1.92
N LYS A 49 -9.56 -5.97 -0.88
CA LYS A 49 -10.94 -5.55 -0.56
C LYS A 49 -11.05 -4.11 -0.07
N ASN A 50 -9.96 -3.51 0.41
CA ASN A 50 -9.95 -2.17 1.01
C ASN A 50 -9.21 -1.12 0.14
N ILE A 51 -8.78 -1.50 -1.06
CA ILE A 51 -8.19 -0.64 -2.10
C ILE A 51 -9.31 -0.18 -3.03
#